data_AF-A0A8J6JWK3-F1
#
_entry.id   AF-A0A8J6JWK3-F1
#
_cell.length_a   1.000
_cell.length_b   1.000
_cell.length_c   1.000
_cell.angle_alpha   90.00
_cell.angle_beta   90.00
_cell.angle_gamma   90.00
#
_symmetry.space_group_name_H-M   'P 1'
#
loop_
_entity.id
_entity.type
_entity.pdbx_description
1 polymer ?
#
loop_
_entity_poly.entity_id
_entity_poly.type
_entity_poly.pdbx_seq_one_letter_code
_entity_poly.pdbx_strand_id
1 'polypeptide(L)'
;MPVPIERNRFAARLCASLGTRGVALEGRVFLAPDADARVLRHELAHVAQQRLWRGRAVPTAWTEAEAHAAAAGATRPRLPLDPMVPACWEEVGHYYTVYYVLLAVGVRDDLARRIAFYTQLPDEVSDLDAYRAGMAMPEQVGGGVGAWLYDRTLGPAEDAFISANNEIAAAMPYGYGRMAPRNRDRSFDDFQRGLQVQRGLHALTGANCEVETGRRTRILRGIDPVAAPLDYGIALHAFGDSFAHREADGMHMYPQMIGHGAASGLVREARDRHLPEMTQHPDAVGPHHAQIFILYATTLHTLFVAGFPPGLRVGAPMPLPTMTAGLRTIIAASNAAADTPAEHARQISTLRQMARAIVPAGMHPYDPENQDDVPIDSFQPRNTEIGVSREQIRHALARAQAWSFG
;
A
#
# COMPACT_ATOMS: atom_id res chain seq x y z
N MET A 1 -34.83 -1.67 7.35
CA MET A 1 -34.36 -0.31 7.68
C MET A 1 -33.48 -0.43 8.91
N PRO A 2 -32.32 0.25 8.98
CA PRO A 2 -31.63 0.43 10.25
C PRO A 2 -32.61 1.07 11.24
N VAL A 3 -32.75 0.45 12.40
CA VAL A 3 -33.65 0.97 13.43
C VAL A 3 -32.79 1.75 14.41
N PRO A 4 -33.13 3.01 14.77
CA PRO A 4 -32.45 3.71 15.85
C PRO A 4 -32.33 2.79 17.06
N ILE A 5 -31.15 2.76 17.71
CA ILE A 5 -30.85 1.74 18.72
C ILE A 5 -31.88 1.74 19.86
N GLU A 6 -32.45 2.91 20.14
CA GLU A 6 -33.54 3.18 21.08
C GLU A 6 -34.79 2.32 20.85
N ARG A 7 -35.00 1.85 19.61
CA ARG A 7 -36.14 1.01 19.22
C ARG A 7 -35.82 -0.49 19.26
N ASN A 8 -34.56 -0.89 19.47
CA ASN A 8 -34.15 -2.28 19.71
C ASN A 8 -33.71 -2.44 21.17
N ARG A 9 -34.62 -2.92 22.02
CA ARG A 9 -34.42 -3.00 23.48
C ARG A 9 -33.18 -3.82 23.89
N PHE A 10 -32.79 -4.84 23.11
CA PHE A 10 -31.59 -5.63 23.39
C PHE A 10 -30.31 -4.84 23.09
N ALA A 11 -30.25 -4.22 21.90
CA ALA A 11 -29.11 -3.42 21.49
C ALA A 11 -28.92 -2.16 22.37
N ALA A 12 -30.02 -1.50 22.75
CA ALA A 12 -29.99 -0.36 23.68
C ALA A 12 -29.43 -0.75 25.06
N ARG A 13 -29.86 -1.89 25.61
CA ARG A 13 -29.34 -2.40 26.88
C ARG A 13 -27.86 -2.77 26.81
N LEU A 14 -27.45 -3.42 25.72
CA LEU A 14 -26.06 -3.81 25.48
C LEU A 14 -25.14 -2.58 25.38
N CYS A 15 -25.55 -1.56 24.63
CA CYS A 15 -24.81 -0.30 24.51
C CYS A 15 -24.72 0.46 25.85
N ALA A 16 -25.83 0.52 26.60
CA ALA A 16 -25.82 1.11 27.93
C ALA A 16 -24.90 0.38 28.92
N SER A 17 -24.84 -0.96 28.86
CA SER A 17 -23.94 -1.75 29.73
C SER A 17 -22.46 -1.63 29.37
N LEU A 18 -22.15 -1.35 28.11
CA LEU A 18 -20.78 -1.27 27.60
C LEU A 18 -20.26 0.17 27.48
N GLY A 19 -21.09 1.17 27.80
CA GLY A 19 -20.73 2.58 27.68
C GLY A 19 -20.43 3.02 26.25
N THR A 20 -20.95 2.31 25.25
CA THR A 20 -20.59 2.48 23.84
C THR A 20 -21.82 2.78 22.98
N ARG A 21 -21.62 3.34 21.78
CA ARG A 21 -22.69 3.59 20.81
C ARG A 21 -22.79 2.39 19.86
N GLY A 22 -23.97 2.17 19.27
CA GLY A 22 -24.15 1.08 18.31
C GLY A 22 -25.37 1.23 17.42
N VAL A 23 -25.48 0.35 16.43
CA VAL A 23 -26.64 0.28 15.53
C VAL A 23 -27.06 -1.18 15.38
N ALA A 24 -28.38 -1.41 15.37
CA ALA A 24 -28.95 -2.72 15.09
C ALA A 24 -29.47 -2.80 13.66
N LEU A 25 -28.99 -3.78 12.89
CA LEU A 25 -29.44 -4.05 11.54
C LEU A 25 -29.69 -5.56 11.38
N GLU A 26 -30.93 -5.93 11.02
CA GLU A 26 -31.30 -7.31 10.66
C GLU A 26 -30.88 -8.37 11.70
N GLY A 27 -31.07 -8.08 12.99
CA GLY A 27 -30.75 -9.00 14.08
C GLY A 27 -29.29 -9.00 14.54
N ARG A 28 -28.43 -8.16 13.96
CA ARG A 28 -27.03 -7.98 14.39
C ARG A 28 -26.84 -6.60 15.05
N VAL A 29 -25.98 -6.54 16.07
CA VAL A 29 -25.63 -5.30 16.79
C VAL A 29 -24.18 -4.95 16.48
N PHE A 30 -23.96 -3.77 15.91
CA PHE A 30 -22.63 -3.23 15.62
C PHE A 30 -22.30 -2.19 16.67
N LEU A 31 -21.23 -2.40 17.43
CA LEU A 31 -20.76 -1.53 18.51
C LEU A 31 -19.59 -0.69 17.98
N ALA A 32 -19.56 0.60 18.29
CA ALA A 32 -18.49 1.51 17.90
C ALA A 32 -17.96 2.19 19.17
N PRO A 33 -16.67 2.00 19.55
CA PRO A 33 -16.16 2.62 20.76
C PRO A 33 -16.38 4.13 20.72
N ASP A 34 -16.06 4.81 19.61
CA ASP A 34 -16.21 6.28 19.52
C ASP A 34 -16.68 6.83 18.15
N ALA A 35 -17.03 5.98 17.17
CA ALA A 35 -17.33 6.44 15.82
C ALA A 35 -18.60 7.30 15.73
N ASP A 36 -18.56 8.36 14.92
CA ASP A 36 -19.71 9.21 14.62
C ASP A 36 -20.84 8.38 13.99
N ALA A 37 -22.08 8.56 14.47
CA ALA A 37 -23.22 7.79 14.00
C ALA A 37 -23.55 8.02 12.51
N ARG A 38 -23.08 9.11 11.89
CA ARG A 38 -23.17 9.34 10.44
C ARG A 38 -22.18 8.46 9.69
N VAL A 39 -20.95 8.36 10.18
CA VAL A 39 -19.92 7.47 9.60
C VAL A 39 -20.40 6.02 9.66
N LEU A 40 -20.88 5.56 10.82
CA LEU A 40 -21.40 4.19 10.95
C LEU A 40 -22.59 3.90 10.01
N ARG A 41 -23.47 4.89 9.79
CA ARG A 41 -24.58 4.74 8.84
C ARG A 41 -24.14 4.77 7.38
N HIS A 42 -23.08 5.51 7.08
CA HIS A 42 -22.46 5.56 5.76
C HIS A 42 -21.82 4.21 5.40
N GLU A 43 -21.06 3.64 6.33
CA GLU A 43 -20.48 2.29 6.15
C GLU A 43 -21.55 1.21 6.01
N LEU A 44 -22.62 1.27 6.81
CA LEU A 44 -23.76 0.34 6.68
C LEU A 44 -24.49 0.49 5.34
N ALA A 45 -24.46 1.68 4.71
CA ALA A 45 -25.03 1.89 3.40
C ALA A 45 -24.21 1.18 2.31
N HIS A 46 -22.87 1.26 2.37
CA HIS A 46 -21.97 0.51 1.50
C HIS A 46 -22.19 -1.01 1.60
N VAL A 47 -22.36 -1.54 2.82
CA VAL A 47 -22.69 -2.97 3.02
C VAL A 47 -24.02 -3.35 2.35
N ALA A 48 -25.02 -2.46 2.39
CA ALA A 48 -26.30 -2.69 1.71
C ALA A 48 -26.14 -2.64 0.18
N GLN A 49 -25.31 -1.75 -0.35
CA GLN A 49 -25.02 -1.61 -1.79
C GLN A 49 -24.25 -2.81 -2.34
N GLN A 50 -23.29 -3.35 -1.59
CA GLN A 50 -22.56 -4.56 -1.97
C GLN A 50 -23.49 -5.78 -2.13
N ARG A 51 -24.54 -5.88 -1.30
CA ARG A 51 -25.56 -6.94 -1.42
C ARG A 51 -26.46 -6.79 -2.65
N LEU A 52 -26.47 -5.63 -3.30
CA LEU A 52 -27.21 -5.38 -4.53
C LEU A 52 -26.41 -5.77 -5.78
N TRP A 53 -25.12 -6.12 -5.64
CA TRP A 53 -24.25 -6.49 -6.74
C TRP A 53 -24.81 -7.66 -7.57
N ARG A 54 -24.93 -7.44 -8.88
CA ARG A 54 -25.35 -8.45 -9.87
C ARG A 54 -24.47 -8.43 -11.13
N GLY A 55 -23.21 -8.00 -11.00
CA GLY A 55 -22.24 -7.99 -12.12
C GLY A 55 -22.31 -6.76 -13.03
N ARG A 56 -22.87 -5.63 -12.57
CA ARG A 56 -22.87 -4.36 -13.31
C ARG A 56 -22.30 -3.26 -12.44
N ALA A 57 -21.11 -2.77 -12.80
CA ALA A 57 -20.45 -1.66 -12.15
C ALA A 57 -21.32 -0.39 -12.22
N VAL A 58 -21.58 0.21 -11.07
CA VAL A 58 -22.05 1.59 -10.96
C VAL A 58 -20.85 2.44 -10.54
N PRO A 59 -20.67 3.65 -11.08
CA PRO A 59 -19.58 4.52 -10.67
C PRO A 59 -19.56 4.73 -9.16
N THR A 60 -18.40 4.57 -8.53
CA THR A 60 -18.21 4.68 -7.07
C THR A 60 -18.72 6.01 -6.52
N ALA A 61 -18.59 7.11 -7.26
CA ALA A 61 -19.12 8.41 -6.85
C ALA A 61 -20.65 8.40 -6.60
N TRP A 62 -21.40 7.59 -7.34
CA TRP A 62 -22.85 7.50 -7.18
C TRP A 62 -23.23 6.63 -5.98
N THR A 63 -22.51 5.53 -5.77
CA THR A 63 -22.69 4.71 -4.57
C THR A 63 -22.29 5.48 -3.32
N GLU A 64 -21.24 6.30 -3.37
CA GLU A 64 -20.82 7.20 -2.27
C GLU A 64 -21.85 8.29 -1.98
N ALA A 65 -22.34 8.98 -3.01
CA ALA A 65 -23.39 9.99 -2.85
C ALA A 65 -24.67 9.38 -2.27
N GLU A 66 -25.03 8.17 -2.71
CA GLU A 66 -26.17 7.42 -2.16
C GLU A 66 -25.90 6.93 -0.73
N ALA A 67 -24.69 6.51 -0.40
CA ALA A 67 -24.29 6.13 0.95
C ALA A 67 -24.33 7.33 1.90
N HIS A 68 -23.90 8.51 1.45
CA HIS A 68 -24.00 9.77 2.19
C HIS A 68 -25.47 10.19 2.40
N ALA A 69 -26.30 10.10 1.35
CA ALA A 69 -27.74 10.38 1.44
C ALA A 69 -28.45 9.39 2.37
N ALA A 70 -28.10 8.10 2.31
CA ALA A 70 -28.61 7.07 3.20
C ALA A 70 -28.17 7.29 4.65
N ALA A 71 -26.92 7.73 4.87
CA ALA A 71 -26.40 8.09 6.19
C ALA A 71 -27.12 9.29 6.81
N ALA A 72 -27.49 10.27 5.98
CA ALA A 72 -28.34 11.39 6.35
C ALA A 72 -29.82 10.99 6.59
N GLY A 73 -30.20 9.73 6.30
CA GLY A 73 -31.55 9.20 6.46
C GLY A 73 -32.49 9.51 5.29
N ALA A 74 -31.97 10.00 4.16
CA ALA A 74 -32.78 10.44 3.03
C ALA A 74 -33.33 9.26 2.20
N THR A 75 -32.57 8.18 2.03
CA THR A 75 -32.92 7.08 1.12
C THR A 75 -32.36 5.73 1.57
N ARG A 76 -32.92 4.63 1.04
CA ARG A 76 -32.32 3.29 1.15
C ARG A 76 -31.38 3.10 -0.05
N PRO A 77 -30.18 2.52 0.11
CA PRO A 77 -29.29 2.32 -1.02
C PRO A 77 -29.88 1.37 -2.06
N ARG A 78 -29.65 1.66 -3.34
CA ARG A 78 -30.18 0.98 -4.53
C ARG A 78 -29.11 0.72 -5.58
N LEU A 79 -28.00 1.46 -5.52
CA LEU A 79 -26.90 1.31 -6.45
C LEU A 79 -26.01 0.16 -6.01
N PRO A 80 -25.74 -0.83 -6.87
CA PRO A 80 -24.81 -1.90 -6.54
C PRO A 80 -23.37 -1.36 -6.47
N LEU A 81 -22.67 -1.70 -5.39
CA LEU A 81 -21.23 -1.46 -5.23
C LEU A 81 -20.47 -2.73 -5.58
N ASP A 82 -19.49 -2.63 -6.48
CA ASP A 82 -18.62 -3.75 -6.88
C ASP A 82 -17.72 -4.18 -5.71
N PRO A 83 -17.77 -5.44 -5.26
CA PRO A 83 -17.06 -5.87 -4.07
C PRO A 83 -15.54 -6.14 -4.23
N MET A 84 -14.87 -5.83 -5.36
CA MET A 84 -13.64 -6.56 -5.76
C MET A 84 -12.26 -5.84 -5.92
N VAL A 85 -11.84 -4.86 -5.11
CA VAL A 85 -10.47 -4.26 -5.12
C VAL A 85 -9.58 -4.38 -3.83
N PRO A 86 -8.86 -5.47 -3.49
CA PRO A 86 -7.92 -5.48 -2.34
C PRO A 86 -6.80 -4.41 -2.37
N ALA A 87 -6.11 -4.16 -1.25
CA ALA A 87 -4.86 -3.37 -1.16
C ALA A 87 -3.69 -4.24 -0.65
N CYS A 88 -2.97 -4.96 -1.52
CA CYS A 88 -1.92 -5.91 -1.09
C CYS A 88 -0.51 -5.60 -1.60
N TRP A 89 -0.24 -4.41 -2.15
CA TRP A 89 1.10 -4.06 -2.66
C TRP A 89 1.90 -3.13 -1.75
N GLU A 90 1.26 -2.42 -0.82
CA GLU A 90 1.91 -1.55 0.19
C GLU A 90 2.74 -2.36 1.21
N GLU A 91 2.73 -2.00 2.50
CA GLU A 91 3.44 -2.77 3.55
C GLU A 91 3.11 -4.28 3.50
N VAL A 92 1.87 -4.62 3.14
CA VAL A 92 1.41 -6.00 2.96
C VAL A 92 2.15 -6.72 1.82
N GLY A 93 2.48 -6.01 0.75
CA GLY A 93 3.15 -6.52 -0.45
C GLY A 93 4.67 -6.53 -0.33
N HIS A 94 5.26 -5.41 0.08
CA HIS A 94 6.70 -5.23 0.15
C HIS A 94 7.34 -5.89 1.36
N TYR A 95 6.74 -5.79 2.55
CA TYR A 95 7.24 -6.49 3.74
C TYR A 95 6.63 -7.89 3.87
N TYR A 96 5.31 -7.99 4.10
CA TYR A 96 4.72 -9.25 4.58
C TYR A 96 4.67 -10.34 3.51
N THR A 97 4.34 -10.01 2.27
CA THR A 97 4.31 -11.01 1.18
C THR A 97 5.71 -11.54 0.89
N VAL A 98 6.71 -10.66 0.78
CA VAL A 98 8.11 -11.07 0.59
C VAL A 98 8.60 -11.95 1.73
N TYR A 99 8.34 -11.54 2.97
CA TYR A 99 8.73 -12.31 4.15
C TYR A 99 8.04 -13.69 4.16
N TYR A 100 6.74 -13.76 3.90
CA TYR A 100 6.01 -15.02 3.82
C TYR A 100 6.59 -15.95 2.74
N VAL A 101 6.89 -15.44 1.54
CA VAL A 101 7.43 -16.25 0.45
C VAL A 101 8.86 -16.72 0.74
N LEU A 102 9.70 -15.90 1.38
CA LEU A 102 11.04 -16.30 1.85
C LEU A 102 10.95 -17.44 2.87
N LEU A 103 10.05 -17.32 3.85
CA LEU A 103 9.80 -18.41 4.81
C LEU A 103 9.28 -19.66 4.11
N ALA A 104 8.35 -19.50 3.17
CA ALA A 104 7.76 -20.61 2.42
C ALA A 104 8.81 -21.39 1.62
N VAL A 105 9.87 -20.76 1.11
CA VAL A 105 10.96 -21.48 0.44
C VAL A 105 12.02 -22.03 1.42
N GLY A 106 11.85 -21.80 2.71
CA GLY A 106 12.72 -22.30 3.77
C GLY A 106 13.90 -21.39 4.12
N VAL A 107 13.90 -20.11 3.73
CA VAL A 107 14.95 -19.17 4.21
C VAL A 107 14.85 -19.03 5.73
N ARG A 108 15.99 -18.94 6.40
CA ARG A 108 16.05 -18.68 7.85
C ARG A 108 15.28 -17.41 8.21
N ASP A 109 14.56 -17.47 9.33
CA ASP A 109 13.70 -16.38 9.80
C ASP A 109 14.43 -15.03 9.92
N ASP A 110 15.64 -15.03 10.49
CA ASP A 110 16.42 -13.81 10.71
C ASP A 110 16.85 -13.13 9.40
N LEU A 111 17.24 -13.92 8.40
CA LEU A 111 17.60 -13.43 7.08
C LEU A 111 16.35 -13.00 6.29
N ALA A 112 15.27 -13.80 6.35
CA ALA A 112 14.02 -13.51 5.67
C ALA A 112 13.42 -12.18 6.15
N ARG A 113 13.39 -11.97 7.46
CA ARG A 113 12.98 -10.71 8.10
C ARG A 113 13.85 -9.54 7.66
N ARG A 114 15.18 -9.72 7.62
CA ARG A 114 16.13 -8.67 7.22
C ARG A 114 15.93 -8.26 5.77
N ILE A 115 15.75 -9.20 4.86
CA ILE A 115 15.49 -8.92 3.45
C ILE A 115 14.14 -8.21 3.29
N ALA A 116 13.08 -8.70 3.94
CA ALA A 116 11.77 -8.07 3.88
C ALA A 116 11.78 -6.64 4.42
N PHE A 117 12.47 -6.41 5.53
CA PHE A 117 12.68 -5.08 6.08
C PHE A 117 13.35 -4.14 5.06
N TYR A 118 14.44 -4.58 4.41
CA TYR A 118 15.08 -3.77 3.36
C TYR A 118 14.26 -3.64 2.08
N THR A 119 13.26 -4.50 1.89
CA THR A 119 12.29 -4.40 0.79
C THR A 119 11.26 -3.30 1.05
N GLN A 120 10.90 -3.05 2.31
CA GLN A 120 10.00 -1.96 2.69
C GLN A 120 10.73 -0.61 2.76
N LEU A 121 12.04 -0.62 3.04
CA LEU A 121 12.84 0.59 3.30
C LEU A 121 12.65 1.76 2.30
N PRO A 122 12.51 1.55 0.97
CA PRO A 122 12.30 2.65 0.04
C PRO A 122 11.02 3.47 0.29
N ASP A 123 9.93 2.84 0.71
CA ASP A 123 8.64 3.52 0.99
C ASP A 123 8.67 4.30 2.32
N GLU A 124 9.66 4.06 3.17
CA GLU A 124 9.67 4.48 4.57
C GLU A 124 10.58 5.67 4.83
N VAL A 125 11.51 5.91 3.89
CA VAL A 125 12.45 7.00 3.95
C VAL A 125 12.05 8.01 2.90
N SER A 126 11.69 9.23 3.31
CA SER A 126 11.22 10.29 2.41
C SER A 126 12.15 10.56 1.21
N ASP A 127 13.46 10.35 1.39
CA ASP A 127 14.47 10.51 0.34
C ASP A 127 14.45 9.40 -0.72
N LEU A 128 13.91 8.24 -0.36
CA LEU A 128 13.79 7.05 -1.19
C LEU A 128 12.37 6.84 -1.72
N ASP A 129 11.36 7.47 -1.13
CA ASP A 129 9.95 7.28 -1.47
C ASP A 129 9.56 7.90 -2.83
N ALA A 130 8.78 7.15 -3.62
CA ALA A 130 8.34 7.58 -4.95
C ALA A 130 7.43 8.80 -4.93
N TYR A 131 6.54 8.92 -3.94
CA TYR A 131 5.62 10.04 -3.85
C TYR A 131 6.40 11.34 -3.60
N ARG A 132 7.28 11.36 -2.60
CA ARG A 132 8.18 12.48 -2.29
C ARG A 132 9.13 12.81 -3.43
N ALA A 133 9.64 11.78 -4.10
CA ALA A 133 10.48 11.93 -5.27
C ALA A 133 9.71 12.57 -6.44
N GLY A 134 8.42 12.26 -6.58
CA GLY A 134 7.54 12.84 -7.61
C GLY A 134 7.15 14.28 -7.33
N MET A 135 6.98 14.63 -6.05
CA MET A 135 6.70 15.99 -5.60
C MET A 135 7.96 16.88 -5.60
N ALA A 136 9.16 16.32 -5.84
CA ALA A 136 10.42 17.03 -5.96
C ALA A 136 10.58 17.91 -7.21
N MET A 137 9.49 18.23 -7.91
CA MET A 137 9.52 19.06 -9.12
C MET A 137 10.07 20.46 -8.80
N PRO A 138 11.17 20.91 -9.42
CA PRO A 138 11.68 22.25 -9.23
C PRO A 138 10.69 23.23 -9.85
N GLU A 139 10.47 24.37 -9.20
CA GLU A 139 9.82 25.53 -9.82
C GLU A 139 10.46 25.87 -11.20
N GLN A 140 11.73 25.53 -11.38
CA GLN A 140 12.51 25.88 -12.56
C GLN A 140 12.27 24.97 -13.78
N VAL A 141 11.73 23.75 -13.61
CA VAL A 141 11.45 22.84 -14.73
C VAL A 141 10.12 23.24 -15.36
N GLY A 142 10.20 24.19 -16.31
CA GLY A 142 9.07 24.79 -17.01
C GLY A 142 9.12 26.32 -17.11
N GLY A 143 10.14 26.96 -16.51
CA GLY A 143 10.15 28.41 -16.32
C GLY A 143 9.02 28.87 -15.39
N GLY A 144 8.78 30.19 -15.31
CA GLY A 144 7.79 30.77 -14.39
C GLY A 144 6.36 30.23 -14.54
N VAL A 145 6.02 29.57 -15.66
CA VAL A 145 4.70 28.98 -15.89
C VAL A 145 4.54 27.63 -15.17
N GLY A 146 5.58 26.79 -15.14
CA GLY A 146 5.56 25.51 -14.41
C GLY A 146 5.50 25.70 -12.90
N ALA A 147 6.37 26.59 -12.37
CA ALA A 147 6.30 27.07 -10.98
C ALA A 147 4.91 27.61 -10.63
N TRP A 148 4.38 28.50 -11.47
CA TRP A 148 3.09 29.13 -11.24
C TRP A 148 1.94 28.12 -11.24
N LEU A 149 1.92 27.16 -12.17
CA LEU A 149 0.91 26.10 -12.22
C LEU A 149 0.97 25.25 -10.96
N TYR A 150 2.16 24.81 -10.57
CA TYR A 150 2.33 23.99 -9.37
C TYR A 150 1.90 24.74 -8.12
N ASP A 151 2.39 25.96 -7.89
CA ASP A 151 2.05 26.77 -6.72
C ASP A 151 0.59 27.21 -6.66
N ARG A 152 -0.11 27.25 -7.81
CA ARG A 152 -1.55 27.58 -7.88
C ARG A 152 -2.46 26.36 -7.78
N THR A 153 -1.93 25.15 -7.96
CA THR A 153 -2.73 23.92 -8.02
C THR A 153 -2.26 22.88 -7.01
N LEU A 154 -1.15 22.21 -7.29
CA LEU A 154 -0.66 21.06 -6.53
C LEU A 154 -0.01 21.45 -5.20
N GLY A 155 0.74 22.56 -5.14
CA GLY A 155 1.45 23.01 -3.95
C GLY A 155 0.54 23.27 -2.74
N PRO A 156 -0.56 24.05 -2.88
CA PRO A 156 -1.51 24.27 -1.80
C PRO A 156 -2.23 22.99 -1.35
N ALA A 157 -2.50 22.06 -2.28
CA ALA A 157 -3.11 20.78 -1.96
C ALA A 157 -2.14 19.88 -1.17
N GLU A 158 -0.85 19.86 -1.54
CA GLU A 158 0.21 19.17 -0.80
C GLU A 158 0.40 19.78 0.59
N ASP A 159 0.50 21.11 0.70
CA ASP A 159 0.65 21.80 1.99
C ASP A 159 -0.56 21.49 2.91
N ALA A 160 -1.78 21.47 2.35
CA ALA A 160 -2.98 21.10 3.10
C ALA A 160 -2.97 19.62 3.52
N PHE A 161 -2.51 18.71 2.66
CA PHE A 161 -2.38 17.29 2.96
C PHE A 161 -1.35 17.04 4.06
N ILE A 162 -0.14 17.61 3.94
CA ILE A 162 0.91 17.52 4.96
C ILE A 162 0.42 18.08 6.30
N SER A 163 -0.28 19.21 6.30
CA SER A 163 -0.84 19.80 7.52
C SER A 163 -1.87 18.87 8.16
N ALA A 164 -2.83 18.37 7.37
CA ALA A 164 -3.85 17.45 7.86
C ALA A 164 -3.25 16.13 8.39
N ASN A 165 -2.29 15.55 7.67
CA ASN A 165 -1.58 14.33 8.09
C ASN A 165 -0.88 14.55 9.43
N ASN A 166 -0.16 15.66 9.56
CA ASN A 166 0.59 15.98 10.77
C ASN A 166 -0.31 16.31 11.96
N GLU A 167 -1.49 16.89 11.73
CA GLU A 167 -2.52 17.10 12.77
C GLU A 167 -3.12 15.77 13.24
N ILE A 168 -3.46 14.87 12.32
CA ILE A 168 -3.92 13.51 12.63
C ILE A 168 -2.84 12.75 13.40
N ALA A 169 -1.59 12.83 12.96
CA ALA A 169 -0.46 12.22 13.62
C ALA A 169 -0.22 12.75 15.03
N ALA A 170 -0.44 14.05 15.26
CA ALA A 170 -0.37 14.63 16.60
C ALA A 170 -1.52 14.16 17.51
N ALA A 171 -2.68 13.80 16.94
CA ALA A 171 -3.87 13.38 17.67
C ALA A 171 -3.93 11.87 17.97
N MET A 172 -3.15 11.04 17.26
CA MET A 172 -3.16 9.58 17.38
C MET A 172 -2.12 9.08 18.40
N PRO A 173 -2.52 8.42 19.51
CA PRO A 173 -1.60 7.97 20.55
C PRO A 173 -0.65 6.83 20.12
N TYR A 174 -0.89 6.20 18.97
CA TYR A 174 -0.11 5.06 18.47
C TYR A 174 0.86 5.42 17.34
N GLY A 175 1.10 6.72 17.09
CA GLY A 175 2.18 7.17 16.20
C GLY A 175 1.89 6.95 14.73
N TYR A 176 0.99 7.78 14.19
CA TYR A 176 0.91 8.00 12.75
C TYR A 176 2.17 8.79 12.30
N GLY A 177 2.69 8.52 11.11
CA GLY A 177 3.90 9.17 10.60
C GLY A 177 3.71 10.69 10.46
N ARG A 178 4.76 11.47 10.76
CA ARG A 178 4.75 12.90 10.43
C ARG A 178 5.38 13.10 9.07
N MET A 179 4.60 13.64 8.16
CA MET A 179 5.09 14.06 6.86
C MET A 179 6.03 15.27 7.00
N ALA A 180 7.17 15.20 6.34
CA ALA A 180 8.09 16.33 6.26
C ALA A 180 7.44 17.50 5.52
N PRO A 181 7.64 18.76 5.96
CA PRO A 181 7.19 19.93 5.21
C PRO A 181 7.90 20.01 3.85
N ARG A 182 7.22 20.63 2.87
CA ARG A 182 7.77 20.88 1.53
C ARG A 182 9.09 21.64 1.64
N ASN A 183 10.14 21.12 1.00
CA ASN A 183 11.38 21.87 0.82
C ASN A 183 11.24 22.72 -0.45
N ARG A 184 11.14 24.05 -0.30
CA ARG A 184 10.92 24.99 -1.42
C ARG A 184 12.22 25.34 -2.16
N ASP A 185 13.39 25.05 -1.59
CA ASP A 185 14.70 25.35 -2.16
C ASP A 185 15.28 24.16 -2.96
N ARG A 186 14.45 23.33 -3.59
CA ARG A 186 14.93 22.14 -4.32
C ARG A 186 15.65 22.54 -5.61
N SER A 187 16.87 22.02 -5.75
CA SER A 187 17.70 22.21 -6.94
C SER A 187 17.26 21.30 -8.10
N PHE A 188 17.75 21.59 -9.31
CA PHE A 188 17.59 20.65 -10.43
C PHE A 188 18.20 19.27 -10.13
N ASP A 189 19.26 19.22 -9.32
CA ASP A 189 19.88 17.96 -8.89
C ASP A 189 18.94 17.13 -8.00
N ASP A 190 18.15 17.78 -7.15
CA ASP A 190 17.15 17.09 -6.32
C ASP A 190 16.02 16.50 -7.17
N PHE A 191 15.65 17.17 -8.26
CA PHE A 191 14.70 16.63 -9.22
C PHE A 191 15.24 15.46 -10.01
N GLN A 192 16.48 15.57 -10.51
CA GLN A 192 17.14 14.44 -11.17
C GLN A 192 17.23 13.24 -10.21
N ARG A 193 17.54 13.49 -8.93
CA ARG A 193 17.52 12.44 -7.89
C ARG A 193 16.12 11.84 -7.72
N GLY A 194 15.06 12.67 -7.69
CA GLY A 194 13.68 12.18 -7.63
C GLY A 194 13.32 11.28 -8.82
N LEU A 195 13.68 11.66 -10.04
CA LEU A 195 13.47 10.81 -11.21
C LEU A 195 14.28 9.50 -11.14
N GLN A 196 15.49 9.56 -10.60
CA GLN A 196 16.33 8.37 -10.39
C GLN A 196 15.73 7.43 -9.34
N VAL A 197 15.14 7.96 -8.27
CA VAL A 197 14.40 7.18 -7.26
C VAL A 197 13.19 6.51 -7.89
N GLN A 198 12.33 7.28 -8.56
CA GLN A 198 11.13 6.74 -9.19
C GLN A 198 11.43 5.64 -10.22
N ARG A 199 12.44 5.85 -11.06
CA ARG A 199 12.86 4.84 -12.05
C ARG A 199 13.61 3.69 -11.40
N GLY A 200 14.56 3.99 -10.53
CA GLY A 200 15.57 3.06 -10.04
C GLY A 200 15.05 2.17 -8.93
N LEU A 201 14.27 2.71 -7.99
CA LEU A 201 13.70 1.96 -6.88
C LEU A 201 12.24 1.61 -7.12
N HIS A 202 11.46 2.43 -7.84
CA HIS A 202 10.02 2.21 -7.96
C HIS A 202 9.51 1.80 -9.34
N ALA A 203 10.39 1.42 -10.27
CA ALA A 203 10.02 0.96 -11.61
C ALA A 203 9.05 1.88 -12.41
N LEU A 204 8.91 3.15 -12.02
CA LEU A 204 8.08 4.16 -12.70
C LEU A 204 8.81 4.65 -13.94
N THR A 205 8.83 3.82 -14.97
CA THR A 205 9.68 4.02 -16.15
C THR A 205 8.91 4.51 -17.37
N GLY A 206 7.60 4.24 -17.46
CA GLY A 206 6.85 4.37 -18.71
C GLY A 206 7.21 3.29 -19.76
N ALA A 207 8.12 2.37 -19.42
CA ALA A 207 8.61 1.36 -20.36
C ALA A 207 7.61 0.20 -20.50
N ASN A 208 7.88 -0.70 -21.45
CA ASN A 208 7.13 -1.96 -21.52
C ASN A 208 7.34 -2.79 -20.24
N CYS A 209 6.26 -3.34 -19.69
CA CYS A 209 6.27 -4.02 -18.39
C CYS A 209 7.11 -5.29 -18.38
N GLU A 210 7.17 -6.05 -19.49
CA GLU A 210 7.97 -7.27 -19.58
C GLU A 210 9.47 -6.94 -19.64
N VAL A 211 9.82 -5.90 -20.40
CA VAL A 211 11.19 -5.39 -20.47
C VAL A 211 11.66 -4.92 -19.10
N GLU A 212 10.82 -4.15 -18.40
CA GLU A 212 11.15 -3.65 -17.06
C GLU A 212 11.25 -4.78 -16.03
N THR A 213 10.26 -5.67 -15.96
CA THR A 213 10.28 -6.84 -15.06
C THR A 213 11.50 -7.74 -15.34
N GLY A 214 11.83 -7.97 -16.61
CA GLY A 214 13.01 -8.73 -17.02
C GLY A 214 14.32 -8.06 -16.61
N ARG A 215 14.40 -6.73 -16.68
CA ARG A 215 15.53 -5.95 -16.16
C ARG A 215 15.66 -6.09 -14.65
N ARG A 216 14.58 -5.91 -13.88
CA ARG A 216 14.58 -6.07 -12.42
C ARG A 216 14.96 -7.49 -11.99
N THR A 217 14.47 -8.49 -12.72
CA THR A 217 14.86 -9.88 -12.53
C THR A 217 16.36 -10.10 -12.71
N ARG A 218 16.99 -9.47 -13.73
CA ARG A 218 18.45 -9.57 -13.94
C ARG A 218 19.25 -8.89 -12.84
N ILE A 219 18.84 -7.70 -12.41
CA ILE A 219 19.47 -6.98 -11.29
C ILE A 219 19.43 -7.86 -10.03
N LEU A 220 18.24 -8.34 -9.68
CA LEU A 220 18.03 -9.15 -8.48
C LEU A 220 18.87 -10.43 -8.48
N ARG A 221 18.94 -11.14 -9.61
CA ARG A 221 19.78 -12.35 -9.76
C ARG A 221 21.28 -12.09 -9.66
N GLY A 222 21.72 -10.85 -9.87
CA GLY A 222 23.11 -10.44 -9.76
C GLY A 222 23.57 -10.13 -8.34
N ILE A 223 22.68 -10.21 -7.35
CA ILE A 223 22.95 -9.82 -5.96
C ILE A 223 22.92 -11.08 -5.07
N ASP A 224 23.95 -11.27 -4.26
CA ASP A 224 23.98 -12.33 -3.25
C ASP A 224 23.09 -11.91 -2.05
N PRO A 225 21.99 -12.62 -1.76
CA PRO A 225 21.07 -12.24 -0.70
C PRO A 225 21.64 -12.39 0.72
N VAL A 226 22.69 -13.20 0.90
CA VAL A 226 23.35 -13.41 2.20
C VAL A 226 24.44 -12.37 2.41
N ALA A 227 25.27 -12.12 1.39
CA ALA A 227 26.37 -11.18 1.49
C ALA A 227 25.92 -9.71 1.41
N ALA A 228 24.86 -9.42 0.65
CA ALA A 228 24.36 -8.07 0.42
C ALA A 228 22.84 -7.96 0.62
N PRO A 229 22.30 -8.27 1.81
CA PRO A 229 20.86 -8.30 2.07
C PRO A 229 20.17 -6.95 1.87
N LEU A 230 20.89 -5.84 2.08
CA LEU A 230 20.38 -4.49 1.79
C LEU A 230 20.12 -4.32 0.29
N ASP A 231 21.15 -4.52 -0.53
CA ASP A 231 21.04 -4.42 -2.00
C ASP A 231 19.96 -5.37 -2.53
N TYR A 232 19.90 -6.58 -1.99
CA TYR A 232 18.91 -7.58 -2.41
C TYR A 232 17.48 -7.15 -2.05
N GLY A 233 17.26 -6.61 -0.84
CA GLY A 233 15.96 -6.11 -0.40
C GLY A 233 15.47 -4.91 -1.23
N ILE A 234 16.30 -3.89 -1.44
CA ILE A 234 15.90 -2.74 -2.27
C ILE A 234 15.75 -3.11 -3.75
N ALA A 235 16.47 -4.11 -4.26
CA ALA A 235 16.24 -4.65 -5.60
C ALA A 235 14.94 -5.45 -5.67
N LEU A 236 14.56 -6.14 -4.60
CA LEU A 236 13.28 -6.83 -4.47
C LEU A 236 12.10 -5.87 -4.47
N HIS A 237 12.26 -4.71 -3.82
CA HIS A 237 11.28 -3.64 -3.82
C HIS A 237 10.97 -3.20 -5.25
N ALA A 238 12.00 -2.78 -5.99
CA ALA A 238 11.88 -2.41 -7.39
C ALA A 238 11.34 -3.54 -8.30
N PHE A 239 11.59 -4.80 -7.91
CA PHE A 239 11.01 -5.95 -8.59
C PHE A 239 9.51 -6.09 -8.30
N GLY A 240 9.05 -5.94 -7.05
CA GLY A 240 7.63 -5.89 -6.70
C GLY A 240 6.89 -4.78 -7.43
N ASP A 241 7.48 -3.59 -7.43
CA ASP A 241 6.98 -2.41 -8.13
C ASP A 241 6.86 -2.60 -9.65
N SER A 242 7.69 -3.46 -10.26
CA SER A 242 7.52 -3.82 -11.68
C SER A 242 6.24 -4.63 -11.99
N PHE A 243 5.55 -5.09 -10.96
CA PHE A 243 4.21 -5.68 -11.05
C PHE A 243 3.13 -4.70 -10.60
N ALA A 244 3.32 -4.02 -9.46
CA ALA A 244 2.34 -3.09 -8.91
C ALA A 244 2.10 -1.88 -9.84
N HIS A 245 3.15 -1.36 -10.47
CA HIS A 245 3.07 -0.16 -11.30
C HIS A 245 2.81 -0.44 -12.79
N ARG A 246 2.10 -1.51 -13.10
CA ARG A 246 1.64 -1.75 -14.47
C ARG A 246 0.38 -0.93 -14.74
N GLU A 247 0.31 -0.33 -15.92
CA GLU A 247 -0.92 0.30 -16.38
C GLU A 247 -1.99 -0.76 -16.64
N ALA A 248 -3.25 -0.33 -16.69
CA ALA A 248 -4.39 -1.23 -16.94
C ALA A 248 -4.34 -1.91 -18.32
N ASP A 249 -3.55 -1.38 -19.25
CA ASP A 249 -3.29 -2.02 -20.54
C ASP A 249 -2.43 -3.29 -20.40
N GLY A 250 -1.79 -3.48 -19.24
CA GLY A 250 -0.90 -4.60 -18.93
C GLY A 250 0.38 -4.61 -19.73
N MET A 251 0.64 -3.60 -20.56
CA MET A 251 1.76 -3.51 -21.50
C MET A 251 2.81 -2.51 -21.07
N HIS A 252 2.42 -1.46 -20.35
CA HIS A 252 3.31 -0.39 -19.93
C HIS A 252 3.40 -0.28 -18.40
N MET A 253 4.51 0.27 -17.94
CA MET A 253 4.69 0.76 -16.58
C MET A 253 4.11 2.16 -16.48
N TYR A 254 3.61 2.56 -15.32
CA TYR A 254 3.30 3.97 -15.07
C TYR A 254 4.56 4.83 -15.32
N PRO A 255 4.42 6.01 -15.95
CA PRO A 255 5.53 6.92 -16.11
C PRO A 255 5.86 7.61 -14.77
N GLN A 256 7.02 8.25 -14.74
CA GLN A 256 7.42 9.11 -13.63
C GLN A 256 6.34 10.14 -13.31
N MET A 257 6.28 10.58 -12.05
CA MET A 257 5.33 11.55 -11.50
C MET A 257 3.85 11.10 -11.47
N ILE A 258 3.40 10.30 -12.45
CA ILE A 258 2.01 9.85 -12.54
C ILE A 258 1.73 8.71 -11.56
N GLY A 259 2.59 7.69 -11.51
CA GLY A 259 2.33 6.45 -10.76
C GLY A 259 1.92 6.68 -9.31
N HIS A 260 2.65 7.54 -8.58
CA HIS A 260 2.38 7.82 -7.16
C HIS A 260 1.80 9.21 -6.87
N GLY A 261 2.12 10.24 -7.68
CA GLY A 261 1.74 11.63 -7.39
C GLY A 261 0.41 12.08 -8.02
N ALA A 262 0.24 11.85 -9.32
CA ALA A 262 -0.99 12.24 -10.03
C ALA A 262 -2.09 11.18 -9.86
N ALA A 263 -1.75 9.90 -9.81
CA ALA A 263 -2.72 8.82 -9.65
C ALA A 263 -3.32 8.69 -8.23
N SER A 264 -2.84 9.47 -7.24
CA SER A 264 -3.37 9.46 -5.87
C SER A 264 -4.11 10.77 -5.56
N GLY A 265 -3.50 11.93 -5.82
CA GLY A 265 -4.11 13.25 -5.60
C GLY A 265 -5.08 13.67 -6.70
N LEU A 266 -4.63 13.62 -7.96
CA LEU A 266 -5.44 13.94 -9.14
C LEU A 266 -6.53 12.88 -9.35
N VAL A 267 -6.35 11.64 -8.90
CA VAL A 267 -7.38 10.61 -8.90
C VAL A 267 -8.40 10.79 -7.80
N ARG A 268 -8.01 11.20 -6.59
CA ARG A 268 -9.00 11.63 -5.58
C ARG A 268 -9.82 12.81 -6.10
N GLU A 269 -9.17 13.81 -6.71
CA GLU A 269 -9.85 14.99 -7.26
C GLU A 269 -10.62 14.72 -8.57
N ALA A 270 -10.16 13.81 -9.43
CA ALA A 270 -10.80 13.41 -10.68
C ALA A 270 -11.89 12.34 -10.49
N ARG A 271 -11.80 11.53 -9.43
CA ARG A 271 -12.89 10.70 -8.90
C ARG A 271 -14.07 11.58 -8.50
N ASP A 272 -13.81 12.78 -7.97
CA ASP A 272 -14.83 13.79 -7.70
C ASP A 272 -15.35 14.49 -8.99
N ARG A 273 -14.59 14.44 -10.11
CA ARG A 273 -14.89 15.15 -11.38
C ARG A 273 -15.18 14.25 -12.61
N HIS A 274 -15.54 12.97 -12.44
CA HIS A 274 -16.01 12.08 -13.51
C HIS A 274 -14.95 11.60 -14.54
N LEU A 275 -13.70 11.30 -14.14
CA LEU A 275 -12.77 10.53 -14.98
C LEU A 275 -12.70 9.06 -14.53
N PRO A 276 -13.46 8.13 -15.15
CA PRO A 276 -13.65 6.78 -14.63
C PRO A 276 -12.41 5.85 -14.74
N GLU A 277 -11.44 6.15 -15.60
CA GLU A 277 -10.33 5.22 -15.91
C GLU A 277 -9.11 5.31 -14.99
N MET A 278 -8.94 6.36 -14.19
CA MET A 278 -7.77 6.48 -13.29
C MET A 278 -8.07 6.10 -11.83
N THR A 279 -9.11 5.33 -11.52
CA THR A 279 -9.67 5.29 -10.15
C THR A 279 -9.01 4.33 -9.14
N GLN A 280 -7.94 3.62 -9.51
CA GLN A 280 -7.28 2.66 -8.62
C GLN A 280 -5.87 3.10 -8.26
N HIS A 281 -5.58 3.16 -6.95
CA HIS A 281 -4.21 3.29 -6.45
C HIS A 281 -3.38 2.15 -7.06
N PRO A 282 -2.17 2.39 -7.57
CA PRO A 282 -1.35 1.33 -8.16
C PRO A 282 -1.08 0.19 -7.16
N ASP A 283 -1.04 0.52 -5.86
CA ASP A 283 -0.79 -0.48 -4.82
C ASP A 283 -2.06 -1.21 -4.35
N ALA A 284 -3.20 -0.88 -4.94
CA ALA A 284 -4.43 -1.63 -4.80
C ALA A 284 -4.45 -2.83 -5.76
N VAL A 285 -4.56 -4.03 -5.19
CA VAL A 285 -4.85 -5.28 -5.91
C VAL A 285 -6.32 -5.29 -6.37
N GLY A 286 -6.70 -4.53 -7.40
CA GLY A 286 -7.97 -4.70 -8.12
C GLY A 286 -8.20 -6.10 -8.69
N PRO A 287 -9.37 -6.42 -9.30
CA PRO A 287 -9.59 -7.71 -9.98
C PRO A 287 -8.54 -7.97 -11.06
N HIS A 288 -8.08 -6.89 -11.72
CA HIS A 288 -6.98 -6.90 -12.68
C HIS A 288 -5.64 -7.22 -11.99
N HIS A 289 -5.31 -6.48 -10.92
CA HIS A 289 -4.06 -6.67 -10.19
C HIS A 289 -4.02 -7.96 -9.35
N ALA A 290 -5.14 -8.62 -9.06
CA ALA A 290 -5.17 -9.91 -8.36
C ALA A 290 -4.39 -11.00 -9.11
N GLN A 291 -4.53 -11.03 -10.43
CA GLN A 291 -3.78 -11.98 -11.25
C GLN A 291 -2.29 -11.61 -11.30
N ILE A 292 -2.00 -10.31 -11.39
CA ILE A 292 -0.64 -9.76 -11.39
C ILE A 292 0.05 -10.04 -10.04
N PHE A 293 -0.66 -9.94 -8.92
CA PHE A 293 -0.15 -10.26 -7.59
C PHE A 293 0.19 -11.75 -7.44
N ILE A 294 -0.68 -12.63 -7.94
CA ILE A 294 -0.36 -14.06 -7.96
C ILE A 294 0.84 -14.36 -8.87
N LEU A 295 0.95 -13.66 -10.01
CA LEU A 295 2.11 -13.79 -10.88
C LEU A 295 3.39 -13.32 -10.17
N TYR A 296 3.35 -12.19 -9.48
CA TYR A 296 4.44 -11.68 -8.65
C TYR A 296 4.87 -12.70 -7.60
N ALA A 297 3.95 -13.17 -6.75
CA ALA A 297 4.28 -14.13 -5.70
C ALA A 297 4.82 -15.46 -6.24
N THR A 298 4.29 -15.92 -7.38
CA THR A 298 4.80 -17.11 -8.08
C THR A 298 6.22 -16.90 -8.59
N THR A 299 6.50 -15.72 -9.12
CA THR A 299 7.82 -15.35 -9.64
C THR A 299 8.83 -15.20 -8.49
N LEU A 300 8.44 -14.58 -7.37
CA LEU A 300 9.24 -14.54 -6.14
C LEU A 300 9.62 -15.93 -5.66
N HIS A 301 8.64 -16.83 -5.53
CA HIS A 301 8.90 -18.20 -5.08
C HIS A 301 9.92 -18.90 -5.99
N THR A 302 9.73 -18.80 -7.30
CA THR A 302 10.66 -19.36 -8.28
C THR A 302 12.06 -18.76 -8.13
N LEU A 303 12.16 -17.44 -7.99
CA LEU A 303 13.44 -16.75 -7.80
C LEU A 303 14.12 -17.15 -6.50
N PHE A 304 13.40 -17.29 -5.39
CA PHE A 304 13.99 -17.67 -4.11
C PHE A 304 14.38 -19.15 -4.08
N VAL A 305 13.59 -20.04 -4.71
CA VAL A 305 14.00 -21.44 -4.88
C VAL A 305 15.27 -21.55 -5.74
N ALA A 306 15.51 -20.64 -6.67
CA ALA A 306 16.77 -20.60 -7.41
C ALA A 306 17.92 -19.95 -6.62
N GLY A 307 17.64 -18.84 -5.92
CA GLY A 307 18.64 -17.98 -5.28
C GLY A 307 19.13 -18.45 -3.92
N PHE A 308 18.36 -19.25 -3.18
CA PHE A 308 18.75 -19.76 -1.87
C PHE A 308 19.01 -21.26 -1.95
N PRO A 309 20.22 -21.76 -2.24
CA PRO A 309 20.52 -23.20 -2.28
C PRO A 309 20.18 -23.93 -0.96
N PRO A 310 20.08 -25.27 -0.97
CA PRO A 310 19.68 -26.06 0.22
C PRO A 310 20.49 -25.76 1.49
N GLY A 311 21.79 -25.43 1.38
CA GLY A 311 22.62 -25.07 2.53
C GLY A 311 22.25 -23.75 3.22
N LEU A 312 21.43 -22.92 2.58
CA LEU A 312 20.91 -21.67 3.14
C LEU A 312 19.45 -21.78 3.62
N ARG A 313 18.87 -22.99 3.54
CA ARG A 313 17.48 -23.26 3.94
C ARG A 313 17.43 -24.05 5.25
N VAL A 314 16.40 -23.79 6.05
CA VAL A 314 16.08 -24.58 7.25
C VAL A 314 15.13 -25.75 6.98
N GLY A 315 14.63 -25.87 5.74
CA GLY A 315 13.70 -26.92 5.34
C GLY A 315 13.50 -27.01 3.83
N ALA A 316 12.68 -27.98 3.40
CA ALA A 316 12.26 -28.08 2.01
C ALA A 316 11.32 -26.91 1.65
N PRO A 317 11.41 -26.34 0.43
CA PRO A 317 10.46 -25.34 -0.02
C PRO A 317 9.03 -25.89 -0.02
N MET A 318 8.10 -25.07 0.47
CA MET A 318 6.67 -25.29 0.29
C MET A 318 6.36 -25.40 -1.22
N PRO A 319 5.55 -26.39 -1.64
CA PRO A 319 5.13 -26.49 -3.02
C PRO A 319 4.40 -25.21 -3.48
N LEU A 320 4.74 -24.73 -4.67
CA LEU A 320 4.16 -23.53 -5.26
C LEU A 320 2.61 -23.53 -5.26
N PRO A 321 1.91 -24.64 -5.58
CA PRO A 321 0.44 -24.68 -5.50
C PRO A 321 -0.09 -24.43 -4.08
N THR A 322 0.60 -24.93 -3.06
CA THR A 322 0.22 -24.73 -1.66
C THR A 322 0.37 -23.27 -1.24
N MET A 323 1.50 -22.65 -1.56
CA MET A 323 1.76 -21.24 -1.25
C MET A 323 0.75 -20.32 -1.96
N THR A 324 0.56 -20.52 -3.27
CA THR A 324 -0.37 -19.70 -4.06
C THR A 324 -1.84 -19.88 -3.65
N ALA A 325 -2.24 -21.07 -3.19
CA ALA A 325 -3.58 -21.28 -2.65
C ALA A 325 -3.85 -20.40 -1.42
N GLY A 326 -2.89 -20.29 -0.50
CA GLY A 326 -3.02 -19.41 0.67
C GLY A 326 -3.12 -17.92 0.29
N LEU A 327 -2.28 -17.46 -0.64
CA LEU A 327 -2.35 -16.08 -1.13
C LEU A 327 -3.67 -15.76 -1.83
N ARG A 328 -4.23 -16.72 -2.59
CA ARG A 328 -5.57 -16.57 -3.18
C ARG A 328 -6.66 -16.45 -2.11
N THR A 329 -6.50 -17.08 -0.94
CA THR A 329 -7.43 -16.89 0.19
C THR A 329 -7.38 -15.46 0.72
N ILE A 330 -6.20 -14.83 0.80
CA ILE A 330 -6.07 -13.42 1.21
C ILE A 330 -6.80 -12.51 0.23
N ILE A 331 -6.54 -12.69 -1.08
CA ILE A 331 -7.20 -11.91 -2.12
C ILE A 331 -8.72 -12.09 -2.05
N ALA A 332 -9.20 -13.33 -1.89
CA ALA A 332 -10.63 -13.64 -1.84
C ALA A 332 -11.33 -13.16 -0.56
N ALA A 333 -10.60 -13.10 0.57
CA ALA A 333 -11.12 -12.64 1.85
C ALA A 333 -11.04 -11.11 2.00
N SER A 334 -10.31 -10.43 1.13
CA SER A 334 -10.12 -8.99 1.20
C SER A 334 -11.37 -8.24 0.73
N ASN A 335 -11.73 -7.20 1.47
CA ASN A 335 -12.80 -6.26 1.15
C ASN A 335 -12.13 -4.98 0.71
N ALA A 336 -12.69 -4.43 -0.33
CA ALA A 336 -11.87 -4.09 -1.45
C ALA A 336 -12.21 -2.64 -1.88
N ALA A 337 -13.39 -2.18 -1.49
CA ALA A 337 -13.66 -0.74 -1.41
C ALA A 337 -12.95 -0.05 -0.23
N ALA A 338 -12.30 -0.80 0.67
CA ALA A 338 -11.79 -0.32 1.94
C ALA A 338 -10.26 -0.46 2.00
N ASP A 339 -9.55 0.39 1.27
CA ASP A 339 -8.16 0.74 1.60
C ASP A 339 -8.18 1.44 2.96
N THR A 340 -8.12 0.64 4.01
CA THR A 340 -8.31 1.07 5.39
C THR A 340 -7.32 0.34 6.28
N PRO A 341 -6.88 0.96 7.39
CA PRO A 341 -6.02 0.29 8.36
C PRO A 341 -6.57 -1.05 8.87
N ALA A 342 -7.91 -1.19 8.96
CA ALA A 342 -8.55 -2.44 9.37
C ALA A 342 -8.39 -3.56 8.34
N GLU A 343 -8.40 -3.21 7.05
CA GLU A 343 -8.18 -4.15 5.95
C GLU A 343 -6.74 -4.64 5.94
N HIS A 344 -5.79 -3.70 6.03
CA HIS A 344 -4.34 -4.01 6.09
C HIS A 344 -4.06 -4.93 7.29
N ALA A 345 -4.55 -4.57 8.48
CA ALA A 345 -4.42 -5.40 9.67
C ALA A 345 -4.98 -6.83 9.48
N ARG A 346 -6.09 -6.99 8.75
CA ARG A 346 -6.67 -8.31 8.47
C ARG A 346 -5.80 -9.11 7.49
N GLN A 347 -5.33 -8.51 6.40
CA GLN A 347 -4.46 -9.18 5.44
C GLN A 347 -3.14 -9.59 6.11
N ILE A 348 -2.52 -8.71 6.89
CA ILE A 348 -1.32 -8.98 7.68
C ILE A 348 -1.57 -10.13 8.66
N SER A 349 -2.69 -10.09 9.40
CA SER A 349 -3.08 -11.16 10.32
C SER A 349 -3.21 -12.51 9.60
N THR A 350 -3.77 -12.52 8.40
CA THR A 350 -3.90 -13.73 7.58
C THR A 350 -2.55 -14.26 7.11
N LEU A 351 -1.64 -13.40 6.64
CA LEU A 351 -0.26 -13.77 6.29
C LEU A 351 0.49 -14.34 7.49
N ARG A 352 0.39 -13.69 8.66
CA ARG A 352 0.98 -14.17 9.91
C ARG A 352 0.42 -15.54 10.31
N GLN A 353 -0.89 -15.75 10.17
CA GLN A 353 -1.52 -17.04 10.46
C GLN A 353 -1.00 -18.13 9.52
N MET A 354 -0.88 -17.85 8.22
CA MET A 354 -0.30 -18.77 7.24
C MET A 354 1.16 -19.10 7.56
N ALA A 355 1.93 -18.09 7.95
CA ALA A 355 3.34 -18.26 8.29
C ALA A 355 3.57 -19.08 9.58
N ARG A 356 2.62 -19.13 10.51
CA ARG A 356 2.72 -19.96 11.73
C ARG A 356 2.85 -21.46 11.44
N ALA A 357 2.38 -21.91 10.27
CA ALA A 357 2.58 -23.29 9.82
C ALA A 357 4.04 -23.58 9.40
N ILE A 358 4.83 -22.54 9.15
CA ILE A 358 6.23 -22.61 8.71
C ILE A 358 7.16 -22.27 9.88
N VAL A 359 6.93 -21.14 10.54
CA VAL A 359 7.69 -20.65 11.69
C VAL A 359 6.73 -20.51 12.87
N PRO A 360 6.81 -21.38 13.91
CA PRO A 360 5.84 -21.40 15.00
C PRO A 360 5.69 -20.06 15.75
N ALA A 361 6.75 -19.25 15.82
CA ALA A 361 6.71 -17.92 16.41
C ALA A 361 5.85 -16.91 15.61
N GLY A 362 5.52 -17.23 14.35
CA GLY A 362 4.90 -16.31 13.40
C GLY A 362 5.92 -15.33 12.82
N MET A 363 5.45 -14.49 11.89
CA MET A 363 6.27 -13.41 11.34
C MET A 363 6.38 -12.27 12.34
N HIS A 364 7.57 -11.66 12.37
CA HIS A 364 7.80 -10.47 13.18
C HIS A 364 7.05 -9.28 12.61
N PRO A 365 6.45 -8.43 13.47
CA PRO A 365 5.85 -7.19 13.01
C PRO A 365 6.92 -6.29 12.38
N TYR A 366 6.49 -5.55 11.38
CA TYR A 366 7.20 -4.39 10.89
C TYR A 366 6.88 -3.22 11.82
N ASP A 367 7.87 -2.48 12.31
CA ASP A 367 7.63 -1.21 13.02
C ASP A 367 8.50 -0.15 12.31
N PRO A 368 7.86 0.85 11.70
CA PRO A 368 6.44 1.17 11.85
C PRO A 368 5.49 0.49 10.87
N GLU A 369 4.65 -0.44 11.36
CA GLU A 369 3.45 -0.97 10.66
C GLU A 369 2.36 0.10 10.41
N ASN A 370 2.63 1.36 10.75
CA ASN A 370 1.65 2.46 10.85
C ASN A 370 2.26 3.87 10.70
N GLN A 371 3.51 4.02 10.25
CA GLN A 371 4.06 5.36 9.99
C GLN A 371 4.26 5.53 8.50
N ASP A 372 3.73 6.63 7.98
CA ASP A 372 4.14 7.16 6.69
C ASP A 372 5.66 7.44 6.68
N ASP A 373 6.18 7.68 5.49
CA ASP A 373 7.58 8.04 5.23
C ASP A 373 8.13 9.10 6.19
N VAL A 374 9.35 8.89 6.69
CA VAL A 374 10.06 9.87 7.54
C VAL A 374 11.38 10.33 6.91
N PRO A 375 11.83 11.58 7.16
CA PRO A 375 13.14 12.04 6.68
C PRO A 375 14.28 11.13 7.13
N ILE A 376 15.34 11.03 6.32
CA ILE A 376 16.56 10.28 6.66
C ILE A 376 17.13 10.61 8.06
N ASP A 377 17.01 11.86 8.50
CA ASP A 377 17.52 12.30 9.80
C ASP A 377 16.64 11.89 10.99
N SER A 378 15.37 11.55 10.71
CA SER A 378 14.36 11.12 11.68
C SER A 378 14.09 9.62 11.61
N PHE A 379 14.57 8.93 10.57
CA PHE A 379 14.41 7.50 10.41
C PHE A 379 15.16 6.75 11.52
N GLN A 380 14.41 6.37 12.55
CA GLN A 380 14.85 5.50 13.63
C GLN A 380 13.96 4.27 13.59
N PRO A 381 14.44 3.13 13.05
CA PRO A 381 13.68 1.89 13.12
C PRO A 381 13.35 1.64 14.59
N ARG A 382 12.08 1.75 14.97
CA ARG A 382 11.66 1.42 16.33
C ARG A 382 11.61 -0.10 16.37
N ASN A 383 12.16 -0.69 17.42
CA ASN A 383 12.01 -2.13 17.70
C ASN A 383 12.60 -3.13 16.69
N THR A 384 13.44 -2.72 15.74
CA THR A 384 14.11 -3.69 14.87
C THR A 384 15.55 -3.94 15.36
N GLU A 385 15.90 -5.22 15.52
CA GLU A 385 17.31 -5.65 15.61
C GLU A 385 18.08 -5.35 14.30
N ILE A 386 17.39 -4.81 13.28
CA ILE A 386 17.88 -4.48 11.96
C ILE A 386 18.09 -2.97 11.91
N GLY A 387 19.25 -2.52 12.37
CA GLY A 387 19.62 -1.11 12.28
C GLY A 387 19.85 -0.67 10.82
N VAL A 388 19.41 0.55 10.50
CA VAL A 388 19.73 1.23 9.24
C VAL A 388 20.52 2.48 9.56
N SER A 389 21.72 2.57 9.01
CA SER A 389 22.56 3.75 9.09
C SER A 389 22.27 4.73 7.95
N ARG A 390 22.63 6.00 8.16
CA ARG A 390 22.60 7.02 7.10
C ARG A 390 23.46 6.62 5.89
N GLU A 391 24.54 5.88 6.10
CA GLU A 391 25.39 5.39 5.02
C GLU A 391 24.64 4.37 4.16
N GLN A 392 23.88 3.46 4.78
CA GLN A 392 23.04 2.50 4.05
C GLN A 392 21.93 3.19 3.25
N ILE A 393 21.32 4.25 3.77
CA ILE A 393 20.31 5.02 3.01
C ILE A 393 20.95 5.74 1.82
N ARG A 394 22.12 6.37 2.01
CA ARG A 394 22.88 6.97 0.89
C ARG A 394 23.30 5.93 -0.14
N HIS A 395 23.65 4.73 0.31
CA HIS A 395 23.95 3.61 -0.56
C HIS A 395 22.71 3.19 -1.38
N ALA A 396 21.53 3.13 -0.76
CA ALA A 396 20.27 2.89 -1.48
C ALA A 396 19.97 3.98 -2.54
N LEU A 397 20.22 5.27 -2.23
CA LEU A 397 20.15 6.35 -3.21
C LEU A 397 21.13 6.15 -4.37
N ALA A 398 22.36 5.73 -4.10
CA ALA A 398 23.34 5.43 -5.15
C ALA A 398 22.89 4.27 -6.04
N ARG A 399 22.20 3.26 -5.47
CA ARG A 399 21.57 2.17 -6.23
C ARG A 399 20.41 2.66 -7.07
N ALA A 400 19.57 3.56 -6.57
CA ALA A 400 18.51 4.20 -7.34
C ALA A 400 19.09 4.85 -8.63
N GLN A 401 20.17 5.62 -8.48
CA GLN A 401 20.86 6.22 -9.63
C GLN A 401 21.40 5.16 -10.59
N ALA A 402 22.13 4.16 -10.09
CA ALA A 402 22.71 3.11 -10.92
C ALA A 402 21.66 2.28 -11.67
N TRP A 403 20.49 2.06 -11.07
CA TRP A 403 19.39 1.29 -11.65
C TRP A 403 18.38 2.14 -12.41
N SER A 404 18.53 3.46 -12.46
CA SER A 404 17.66 4.32 -13.25
C SER A 404 18.00 4.33 -14.75
N PHE A 405 19.26 4.03 -15.11
CA PHE A 405 19.76 4.04 -16.49
C PHE A 405 20.39 2.69 -16.86
N GLY A 406 19.75 1.89 -17.71
CA GLY A 406 20.29 0.60 -18.17
C GLY A 406 19.28 -0.33 -18.79
#